data_AF-A0A1B4PLM9-F1
#
_entry.id   AF-A0A1B4PLM9-F1
#
_cell.length_a   1.000
_cell.length_b   1.000
_cell.length_c   1.000
_cell.angle_alpha   90.00
_cell.angle_beta   90.00
_cell.angle_gamma   90.00
#
_symmetry.space_group_name_H-M   'P 1'
#
loop_
_entity.id
_entity.type
_entity.pdbx_description
1 polymer ?
#
loop_
_entity_poly.entity_id
_entity_poly.type
_entity_poly.pdbx_seq_one_letter_code
_entity_poly.pdbx_strand_id
1 'polypeptide(L)'
;MEQVSDDGVRVKHATHSVLRERIVEHIFVGEVMRRLWQLGVTDVEVLRAEFDASGYDLVMCCGELMRHVQFKASLLDGSRGNVTVNQRLSQAPSGCVVWLAVTDGLEIKEYRWFGAEPGCRLPDLTNYGIARHTRANAQGFKAERPNQRVLSKGAFEILGSLDDVLERMFAIKRAA
;
A
#
# COMPACT_ATOMS: atom_id res chain seq x y z
N MET A 1 -16.02 23.16 19.44
CA MET A 1 -15.16 22.26 18.63
C MET A 1 -13.87 23.03 18.40
N GLU A 2 -12.83 22.74 19.18
CA GLU A 2 -11.56 23.47 19.14
C GLU A 2 -10.92 23.26 17.77
N GLN A 3 -10.61 24.35 17.06
CA GLN A 3 -9.88 24.29 15.79
C GLN A 3 -8.47 23.78 16.10
N VAL A 4 -8.22 22.51 15.79
CA VAL A 4 -6.86 21.95 15.86
C VAL A 4 -6.04 22.61 14.75
N SER A 5 -4.88 23.18 15.10
CA SER A 5 -3.97 23.78 14.12
C SER A 5 -3.44 22.73 13.13
N ASP A 6 -3.05 23.14 11.91
CA ASP A 6 -2.47 22.25 10.88
C ASP A 6 -1.26 21.45 11.42
N ASP A 7 -0.46 22.08 12.31
CA ASP A 7 0.64 21.42 13.00
C ASP A 7 0.16 20.31 13.95
N GLY A 8 -0.94 20.52 14.68
CA GLY A 8 -1.54 19.52 15.56
C GLY A 8 -2.02 18.29 14.79
N VAL A 9 -2.62 18.50 13.62
CA VAL A 9 -3.03 17.42 12.70
C VAL A 9 -1.80 16.60 12.27
N ARG A 10 -0.75 17.25 11.78
CA ARG A 10 0.47 16.56 11.33
C ARG A 10 1.14 15.75 12.44
N VAL A 11 1.23 16.31 13.65
CA VAL A 11 1.80 15.63 14.82
C VAL A 11 1.02 14.38 15.19
N LYS A 12 -0.33 14.43 15.21
CA LYS A 12 -1.20 13.26 15.44
C LYS A 12 -0.92 12.15 14.43
N HIS A 13 -0.89 12.50 13.14
CA HIS A 13 -0.64 11.56 12.04
C HIS A 13 0.77 10.96 12.06
N ALA A 14 1.78 11.71 12.49
CA ALA A 14 3.13 11.19 12.66
C ALA A 14 3.21 10.22 13.84
N THR A 15 2.65 10.63 14.99
CA THR A 15 2.68 9.90 16.26
C THR A 15 1.92 8.57 16.18
N HIS A 16 0.75 8.56 15.55
CA HIS A 16 -0.12 7.39 15.42
C HIS A 16 -0.06 6.77 14.01
N SER A 17 1.08 6.86 13.34
CA SER A 17 1.25 6.39 11.96
C SER A 17 0.88 4.92 11.76
N VAL A 18 1.25 4.04 12.70
CA VAL A 18 0.90 2.61 12.64
C VAL A 18 -0.61 2.39 12.77
N LEU A 19 -1.27 3.06 13.72
CA LEU A 19 -2.72 2.99 13.89
C LEU A 19 -3.45 3.49 12.64
N ARG A 20 -3.00 4.63 12.09
CA ARG A 20 -3.53 5.16 10.83
C ARG A 20 -3.41 4.14 9.70
N GLU A 21 -2.23 3.58 9.51
CA GLU A 21 -1.98 2.57 8.46
C GLU A 21 -2.95 1.40 8.60
N ARG A 22 -3.14 0.87 9.81
CA ARG A 22 -4.10 -0.21 10.06
C ARG A 22 -5.53 0.20 9.80
N ILE A 23 -5.99 1.38 10.22
CA ILE A 23 -7.36 1.84 9.95
C ILE A 23 -7.58 1.94 8.42
N VAL A 24 -6.65 2.55 7.70
CA VAL A 24 -6.74 2.73 6.25
C VAL A 24 -6.73 1.38 5.52
N GLU A 25 -5.93 0.40 5.96
CA GLU A 25 -5.99 -0.97 5.44
C GLU A 25 -7.38 -1.61 5.62
N HIS A 26 -7.99 -1.47 6.81
CA HIS A 26 -9.30 -2.05 7.07
C HIS A 26 -10.39 -1.37 6.23
N ILE A 27 -10.33 -0.04 6.08
CA ILE A 27 -11.24 0.70 5.19
C ILE A 27 -11.10 0.18 3.76
N PHE A 28 -9.87 0.12 3.23
CA PHE A 28 -9.62 -0.36 1.87
C PHE A 28 -10.15 -1.78 1.64
N VAL A 29 -9.84 -2.72 2.56
CA VAL A 29 -10.32 -4.10 2.47
C VAL A 29 -11.86 -4.15 2.49
N GLY A 30 -12.50 -3.39 3.39
CA GLY A 30 -13.95 -3.29 3.45
C GLY A 30 -14.57 -2.72 2.17
N GLU A 31 -13.95 -1.70 1.57
CA GLU A 31 -14.39 -1.09 0.32
C GLU A 31 -14.24 -2.04 -0.87
N VAL A 32 -13.10 -2.73 -1.00
CA VAL A 32 -12.86 -3.77 -2.02
C VAL A 32 -13.89 -4.89 -1.89
N MET A 33 -14.08 -5.44 -0.69
CA MET A 33 -15.04 -6.52 -0.46
C MET A 33 -16.48 -6.08 -0.77
N ARG A 34 -16.87 -4.87 -0.32
CA ARG A 34 -18.18 -4.30 -0.64
C ARG A 34 -18.36 -4.14 -2.14
N ARG A 35 -17.33 -3.70 -2.86
CA ARG A 35 -17.40 -3.49 -4.30
C ARG A 35 -17.47 -4.80 -5.07
N LEU A 36 -16.70 -5.82 -4.69
CA LEU A 36 -16.78 -7.16 -5.26
C LEU A 36 -18.18 -7.77 -5.07
N TRP A 37 -18.77 -7.64 -3.88
CA TRP A 37 -20.16 -8.03 -3.63
C TRP A 37 -21.15 -7.33 -4.57
N GLN A 38 -21.02 -6.02 -4.76
CA GLN A 38 -21.87 -5.25 -5.68
C GLN A 38 -21.71 -5.69 -7.15
N LEU A 39 -20.55 -6.25 -7.51
CA LEU A 39 -20.28 -6.81 -8.84
C LEU A 39 -20.72 -8.29 -8.95
N GLY A 40 -21.28 -8.88 -7.89
CA GLY A 40 -21.68 -10.29 -7.85
C GLY A 40 -20.51 -11.27 -7.67
N VAL A 41 -19.33 -10.78 -7.34
CA VAL A 41 -18.13 -11.58 -7.08
C VAL A 41 -18.09 -11.94 -5.60
N THR A 42 -18.17 -13.23 -5.29
CA THR A 42 -18.33 -13.74 -3.92
C THR A 42 -17.26 -14.75 -3.50
N ASP A 43 -16.43 -15.21 -4.43
CA ASP A 43 -15.31 -16.13 -4.24
C ASP A 43 -14.03 -15.36 -3.86
N VAL A 44 -14.09 -14.64 -2.74
CA VAL A 44 -13.02 -13.76 -2.26
C VAL A 44 -12.48 -14.24 -0.92
N GLU A 45 -11.15 -14.34 -0.80
CA GLU A 45 -10.47 -14.65 0.47
C GLU A 45 -9.49 -13.53 0.83
N VAL A 46 -9.39 -13.21 2.12
CA VAL A 46 -8.40 -12.29 2.67
C VAL A 46 -7.57 -13.02 3.70
N LEU A 47 -6.30 -13.27 3.39
CA LEU A 47 -5.38 -14.00 4.26
C LEU A 47 -4.38 -13.03 4.88
N ARG A 48 -4.14 -13.15 6.19
CA ARG A 48 -3.11 -12.41 6.91
C ARG A 48 -2.05 -13.37 7.41
N ALA A 49 -0.78 -13.02 7.20
CA ALA A 49 0.32 -13.85 7.67
C ALA A 49 0.43 -13.77 9.21
N GLU A 50 0.63 -14.92 9.86
CA GLU A 50 1.00 -14.96 11.28
C GLU A 50 2.40 -14.36 11.51
N PHE A 51 3.30 -14.59 10.54
CA PHE A 51 4.65 -14.03 10.51
C PHE A 51 4.94 -13.35 9.16
N ASP A 52 5.33 -12.08 9.18
CA ASP A 52 5.71 -11.35 7.96
C ASP A 52 7.22 -11.50 7.68
N ALA A 53 7.56 -12.40 6.75
CA ALA A 53 8.93 -12.55 6.23
C ALA A 53 9.11 -11.93 4.83
N SER A 54 8.02 -11.83 4.07
CA SER A 54 8.00 -11.55 2.63
C SER A 54 7.66 -10.09 2.31
N GLY A 55 7.23 -9.30 3.31
CA GLY A 55 7.03 -7.86 3.19
C GLY A 55 5.71 -7.44 2.58
N TYR A 56 4.67 -8.26 2.71
CA TYR A 56 3.29 -7.94 2.36
C TYR A 56 2.44 -7.85 3.63
N ASP A 57 1.39 -7.05 3.59
CA ASP A 57 0.49 -6.85 4.74
C ASP A 57 -0.67 -7.86 4.75
N LEU A 58 -1.10 -8.31 3.57
CA LEU A 58 -2.08 -9.38 3.39
C LEU A 58 -1.98 -10.03 2.00
N VAL A 59 -2.71 -11.11 1.82
CA VAL A 59 -3.00 -11.72 0.52
C VAL A 59 -4.50 -11.62 0.25
N MET A 60 -4.88 -11.21 -0.95
CA MET A 60 -6.26 -11.29 -1.42
C MET A 60 -6.35 -12.28 -2.56
N CYS A 61 -7.30 -13.21 -2.49
CA CYS A 61 -7.62 -14.14 -3.56
C CYS A 61 -9.01 -13.83 -4.10
N CYS A 62 -9.17 -13.97 -5.41
CA CYS A 62 -10.43 -13.82 -6.13
C CYS A 62 -10.43 -14.84 -7.27
N GLY A 63 -11.23 -15.91 -7.14
CA GLY A 63 -11.14 -17.09 -7.99
C GLY A 63 -9.72 -17.68 -8.00
N GLU A 64 -9.13 -17.83 -9.20
CA GLU A 64 -7.76 -18.36 -9.38
C GLU A 64 -6.66 -17.30 -9.19
N LEU A 65 -7.03 -16.02 -9.07
CA LEU A 65 -6.07 -14.93 -8.98
C LEU A 65 -5.79 -14.59 -7.52
N MET A 66 -4.50 -14.48 -7.19
CA MET A 66 -4.04 -14.03 -5.88
C MET A 66 -3.20 -12.76 -6.00
N ARG A 67 -3.18 -11.93 -4.96
CA ARG A 67 -2.32 -10.75 -4.83
C ARG A 67 -1.69 -10.68 -3.44
N HIS A 68 -0.36 -10.64 -3.40
CA HIS A 68 0.37 -10.30 -2.17
C HIS A 68 0.51 -8.78 -2.11
N VAL A 69 -0.24 -8.15 -1.21
CA VAL A 69 -0.41 -6.70 -1.19
C VAL A 69 0.42 -6.09 -0.07
N GLN A 70 1.32 -5.17 -0.43
CA GLN A 70 1.91 -4.25 0.54
C GLN A 70 1.18 -2.92 0.49
N PHE A 71 0.70 -2.44 1.62
CA PHE A 71 0.05 -1.14 1.73
C PHE A 71 1.03 -0.04 2.09
N LYS A 72 0.71 1.16 1.63
CA LYS A 72 1.28 2.41 2.12
C LYS A 72 0.15 3.40 2.32
N ALA A 73 0.24 4.21 3.37
CA ALA A 73 -0.68 5.31 3.60
C ALA A 73 0.07 6.64 3.72
N SER A 74 -0.48 7.72 3.17
CA SER A 74 -0.03 9.09 3.40
C SER A 74 -1.19 10.05 3.45
N LEU A 75 -0.98 11.23 4.04
CA LEU A 75 -1.90 12.34 3.88
C LEU A 75 -1.88 12.84 2.44
N LEU A 76 -3.05 13.24 1.93
CA LEU A 76 -3.23 13.81 0.59
C LEU A 76 -2.34 15.05 0.40
N ASP A 77 -2.40 15.98 1.35
CA ASP A 77 -1.61 17.22 1.36
C ASP A 77 -0.23 17.03 2.03
N GLY A 78 0.18 15.78 2.22
CA GLY A 78 1.44 15.43 2.89
C GLY A 78 2.66 15.59 1.99
N SER A 79 3.78 16.02 2.58
CA SER A 79 5.07 16.19 1.91
C SER A 79 5.79 14.88 1.53
N ARG A 80 5.18 13.71 1.79
CA ARG A 80 5.79 12.41 1.52
C ARG A 80 5.89 12.19 0.00
N GLY A 81 7.06 12.45 -0.57
CA GLY A 81 7.35 12.19 -1.99
C GLY A 81 7.72 10.75 -2.31
N ASN A 82 8.11 9.95 -1.30
CA ASN A 82 8.70 8.63 -1.48
C ASN A 82 8.16 7.64 -0.44
N VAL A 83 8.12 6.37 -0.79
CA VAL A 83 7.83 5.25 0.11
C VAL A 83 8.90 4.19 0.01
N THR A 84 9.02 3.38 1.06
CA THR A 84 9.91 2.23 1.08
C THR A 84 9.13 0.95 0.82
N VAL A 85 9.56 0.17 -0.17
CA VAL A 85 8.99 -1.11 -0.57
C VAL A 85 9.95 -2.24 -0.22
N ASN A 86 9.42 -3.34 0.32
CA ASN A 86 10.24 -4.50 0.66
C ASN A 86 10.60 -5.26 -0.62
N GLN A 87 11.89 -5.44 -0.91
CA GLN A 87 12.36 -6.14 -2.10
C GLN A 87 11.90 -7.60 -2.15
N ARG A 88 11.68 -8.24 -1.00
CA ARG A 88 11.17 -9.63 -0.94
C ARG A 88 9.78 -9.77 -1.54
N LEU A 89 9.00 -8.69 -1.63
CA LEU A 89 7.72 -8.68 -2.31
C LEU A 89 7.84 -9.09 -3.79
N SER A 90 8.98 -8.80 -4.44
CA SER A 90 9.26 -9.26 -5.82
C SER A 90 9.44 -10.77 -5.96
N GLN A 91 9.69 -11.46 -4.84
CA GLN A 91 9.79 -12.93 -4.80
C GLN A 91 8.44 -13.58 -4.53
N ALA A 92 7.49 -12.83 -3.95
CA ALA A 92 6.13 -13.31 -3.76
C ALA A 92 5.42 -13.48 -5.12
N PRO A 93 4.61 -14.52 -5.30
CA PRO A 93 3.74 -14.63 -6.47
C PRO A 93 2.86 -13.37 -6.58
N SER A 94 2.73 -12.76 -7.75
CA SER A 94 1.67 -11.75 -7.93
C SER A 94 1.72 -10.56 -6.93
N GLY A 95 2.92 -10.14 -6.53
CA GLY A 95 3.11 -9.05 -5.56
C GLY A 95 2.74 -7.67 -6.13
N CYS A 96 2.15 -6.81 -5.30
CA CYS A 96 1.84 -5.42 -5.64
C CYS A 96 1.92 -4.49 -4.43
N VAL A 97 2.05 -3.19 -4.70
CA VAL A 97 1.97 -2.13 -3.69
C VAL A 97 0.78 -1.25 -4.00
N VAL A 98 -0.07 -1.05 -2.99
CA VAL A 98 -1.19 -0.11 -3.04
C VAL A 98 -0.89 1.03 -2.07
N TRP A 99 -0.62 2.21 -2.61
CA TRP A 99 -0.39 3.42 -1.84
C TRP A 99 -1.65 4.29 -1.85
N LEU A 100 -2.24 4.44 -0.67
CA LEU A 100 -3.48 5.17 -0.41
C LEU A 100 -3.17 6.56 0.14
N ALA A 101 -3.61 7.61 -0.56
CA ALA A 101 -3.60 8.96 -0.02
C ALA A 101 -4.95 9.27 0.63
N VAL A 102 -4.92 9.76 1.87
CA VAL A 102 -6.12 9.97 2.69
C VAL A 102 -6.23 11.41 3.21
N THR A 103 -7.45 11.83 3.51
CA THR A 103 -7.71 13.08 4.25
C THR A 103 -7.33 12.94 5.74
N ASP A 104 -7.40 14.03 6.51
CA ASP A 104 -7.25 13.95 7.98
C ASP A 104 -8.29 12.99 8.61
N GLY A 105 -9.49 12.94 8.04
CA GLY A 105 -10.57 12.03 8.42
C GLY A 105 -10.38 10.59 7.95
N LEU A 106 -9.24 10.24 7.35
CA LEU A 106 -8.90 8.91 6.84
C LEU A 106 -9.76 8.43 5.66
N GLU A 107 -10.43 9.35 4.96
CA GLU A 107 -11.11 9.04 3.71
C GLU A 107 -10.07 8.85 2.60
N ILE A 108 -10.16 7.74 1.87
CA ILE A 108 -9.27 7.45 0.74
C ILE A 108 -9.68 8.34 -0.45
N LYS A 109 -8.71 9.08 -1.00
CA LYS A 109 -8.91 10.01 -2.12
C LYS A 109 -8.08 9.69 -3.35
N GLU A 110 -6.96 8.98 -3.18
CA GLU A 110 -6.07 8.63 -4.30
C GLU A 110 -5.55 7.21 -4.12
N TYR A 111 -5.56 6.46 -5.22
CA TYR A 111 -4.99 5.13 -5.33
C TYR A 111 -3.73 5.20 -6.21
N ARG A 112 -2.61 4.77 -5.64
CA ARG A 112 -1.34 4.63 -6.36
C ARG A 112 -0.96 3.17 -6.44
N TRP A 113 -0.71 2.68 -7.64
CA TRP A 113 -0.41 1.28 -7.94
C TRP A 113 1.03 1.08 -8.38
N PHE A 114 1.66 0.06 -7.84
CA PHE A 114 2.92 -0.48 -8.35
C PHE A 114 2.85 -2.00 -8.36
N GLY A 115 2.76 -2.58 -9.55
CA GLY A 115 2.60 -4.02 -9.75
C GLY A 115 2.52 -4.35 -11.23
N ALA A 116 2.68 -5.64 -11.55
CA ALA A 116 2.50 -6.15 -12.89
C ALA A 116 1.06 -6.64 -13.11
N GLU A 117 0.81 -7.21 -14.29
CA GLU A 117 -0.46 -7.85 -14.65
C GLU A 117 -0.91 -8.92 -13.63
N PRO A 118 -2.22 -9.24 -13.57
CA PRO A 118 -2.74 -10.32 -12.72
C PRO A 118 -1.97 -11.63 -12.87
N GLY A 119 -1.53 -12.19 -11.74
CA GLY A 119 -0.68 -13.40 -11.67
C GLY A 119 0.82 -13.17 -11.89
N CYS A 120 1.23 -12.02 -12.42
CA CYS A 120 2.65 -11.71 -12.66
C CYS A 120 3.34 -11.12 -11.44
N ARG A 121 4.62 -11.47 -11.24
CA ARG A 121 5.45 -10.94 -10.15
C ARG A 121 5.65 -9.43 -10.27
N LEU A 122 5.95 -8.80 -9.13
CA LEU A 122 6.29 -7.38 -9.05
C LEU A 122 7.44 -7.03 -10.02
N PRO A 123 7.40 -5.85 -10.67
CA PRO A 123 8.55 -5.34 -11.42
C PRO A 123 9.83 -5.30 -10.57
N ASP A 124 10.99 -5.49 -11.22
CA ASP A 124 12.27 -5.52 -10.52
C ASP A 124 12.55 -4.19 -9.79
N LEU A 125 12.95 -4.30 -8.52
CA LEU A 125 13.24 -3.19 -7.64
C LEU A 125 14.74 -2.89 -7.52
N THR A 126 15.62 -3.66 -8.16
CA THR A 126 17.09 -3.53 -8.03
C THR A 126 17.61 -2.16 -8.43
N ASN A 127 16.98 -1.51 -9.42
CA ASN A 127 17.36 -0.17 -9.91
C ASN A 127 16.93 0.99 -9.00
N TYR A 128 16.17 0.73 -7.93
CA TYR A 128 15.77 1.76 -6.97
C TYR A 128 16.78 1.90 -5.84
N GLY A 129 16.84 3.10 -5.24
CA GLY A 129 17.77 3.38 -4.15
C GLY A 129 17.52 2.50 -2.91
N ILE A 130 18.59 2.11 -2.22
CA ILE A 130 18.52 1.33 -0.98
C ILE A 130 18.12 2.25 0.18
N ALA A 131 17.12 1.85 0.96
CA ALA A 131 16.70 2.62 2.13
C ALA A 131 17.73 2.53 3.26
N ARG A 132 17.78 3.54 4.13
CA ARG A 132 18.66 3.57 5.30
C ARG A 132 17.85 3.60 6.59
N HIS A 133 18.45 3.15 7.68
CA HIS A 133 17.86 3.31 9.00
C HIS A 133 17.66 4.79 9.34
N THR A 134 16.50 5.12 9.92
CA THR A 134 16.18 6.49 10.33
C THR A 134 17.07 6.97 11.48
N ARG A 135 17.38 6.07 12.42
CA ARG A 135 18.32 6.30 13.54
C ARG A 135 19.72 5.84 13.16
N ALA A 136 20.70 6.69 13.46
CA ALA A 136 22.10 6.31 13.40
C ALA A 136 22.48 5.40 14.59
N ASN A 137 23.54 4.61 14.44
CA ASN A 137 24.16 3.91 15.55
C ASN A 137 24.96 4.89 16.45
N ALA A 138 25.59 4.36 17.51
CA ALA A 138 26.38 5.15 18.45
C ALA A 138 27.54 5.94 17.80
N GLN A 139 27.95 5.58 16.58
CA GLN A 139 29.00 6.23 15.80
C GLN A 139 28.45 7.21 14.76
N GLY A 140 27.15 7.49 14.75
CA GLY A 140 26.53 8.41 13.78
C GLY A 140 26.27 7.79 12.39
N PHE A 141 26.54 6.50 12.20
CA PHE A 141 26.33 5.80 10.93
C PHE A 141 24.90 5.26 10.79
N LYS A 142 24.25 5.56 9.66
CA LYS A 142 22.93 5.02 9.28
C LYS A 142 23.12 3.84 8.35
N ALA A 143 22.97 2.63 8.90
CA ALA A 143 23.11 1.40 8.13
C ALA A 143 22.05 1.31 7.01
N GLU A 144 22.45 0.67 5.92
CA GLU A 144 21.56 0.36 4.80
C GLU A 144 20.61 -0.79 5.17
N ARG A 145 19.43 -0.76 4.57
CA ARG A 145 18.40 -1.79 4.69
C ARG A 145 18.33 -2.49 3.33
N PRO A 146 19.16 -3.51 3.08
CA PRO A 146 19.35 -4.07 1.74
C PRO A 146 18.09 -4.72 1.15
N ASN A 147 17.09 -5.03 1.97
CA ASN A 147 15.78 -5.54 1.49
C ASN A 147 14.73 -4.45 1.33
N GLN A 148 15.10 -3.18 1.41
CA GLN A 148 14.17 -2.05 1.40
C GLN A 148 14.60 -1.08 0.31
N ARG A 149 13.69 -0.82 -0.64
CA ARG A 149 13.93 0.03 -1.80
C ARG A 149 13.07 1.28 -1.71
N VAL A 150 13.63 2.42 -2.11
CA VAL A 150 12.96 3.72 -2.06
C VAL A 150 12.35 4.03 -3.43
N LEU A 151 11.03 4.06 -3.50
CA LEU A 151 10.27 4.42 -4.70
C LEU A 151 9.69 5.83 -4.52
N SER A 152 9.79 6.66 -5.55
CA SER A 152 9.15 7.98 -5.58
C SER A 152 7.67 7.85 -5.98
N LYS A 153 6.86 8.88 -5.69
CA LYS A 153 5.47 8.99 -6.15
C LYS A 153 5.31 8.76 -7.65
N GLY A 154 6.27 9.23 -8.44
CA GLY A 154 6.27 9.10 -9.91
C GLY A 154 6.52 7.67 -10.43
N ALA A 155 6.97 6.75 -9.58
CA ALA A 155 7.08 5.34 -9.95
C ALA A 155 5.73 4.61 -9.93
N PHE A 156 4.70 5.20 -9.31
CA PHE A 156 3.37 4.59 -9.18
C PHE A 156 2.43 5.12 -10.25
N GLU A 157 1.65 4.21 -10.81
CA GLU A 157 0.48 4.55 -11.62
C GLU A 157 -0.60 5.16 -10.72
N ILE A 158 -1.26 6.23 -11.17
CA ILE A 158 -2.42 6.80 -10.48
C ILE A 158 -3.67 6.15 -11.04
N LEU A 159 -4.45 5.52 -10.17
CA LEU A 159 -5.72 4.90 -10.51
C LEU A 159 -6.87 5.83 -10.10
N GLY A 160 -7.85 6.02 -10.98
CA GLY A 160 -8.93 6.99 -10.81
C GLY A 160 -10.07 6.48 -9.93
N SER A 161 -10.20 5.16 -9.77
CA SER A 161 -11.28 4.56 -9.01
C SER A 161 -10.88 3.27 -8.32
N LEU A 162 -11.74 2.80 -7.40
CA LEU A 162 -11.61 1.47 -6.82
C LEU A 162 -11.78 0.37 -7.87
N ASP A 163 -12.58 0.59 -8.92
CA ASP A 163 -12.75 -0.37 -10.02
C ASP A 163 -11.44 -0.54 -10.79
N ASP A 164 -10.69 0.53 -11.03
CA ASP A 164 -9.37 0.45 -11.67
C ASP A 164 -8.39 -0.36 -10.80
N VAL A 165 -8.50 -0.25 -9.46
CA VAL A 165 -7.73 -1.08 -8.54
C VAL A 165 -8.12 -2.55 -8.67
N LEU A 166 -9.42 -2.86 -8.76
CA LEU A 166 -9.89 -4.23 -8.95
C LEU A 166 -9.47 -4.81 -10.31
N GLU A 167 -9.46 -4.00 -11.37
CA GLU A 167 -8.94 -4.38 -12.68
C GLU A 167 -7.44 -4.72 -12.57
N ARG A 168 -6.64 -3.87 -11.91
CA ARG A 168 -5.22 -4.15 -11.67
C ARG A 168 -4.98 -5.35 -10.76
N MET A 169 -5.83 -5.59 -9.76
CA MET A 169 -5.66 -6.71 -8.85
C MET A 169 -6.09 -8.04 -9.48
N PHE A 170 -7.21 -8.07 -10.20
CA PHE A 170 -7.92 -9.31 -10.54
C PHE A 170 -8.49 -9.35 -11.97
N ALA A 171 -8.15 -8.41 -12.85
CA ALA A 171 -8.74 -8.28 -14.19
C ALA A 171 -10.29 -8.14 -14.19
N ILE A 172 -10.88 -7.71 -13.07
CA ILE A 172 -12.32 -7.50 -12.95
C ILE A 172 -12.64 -6.12 -13.50
N LYS A 173 -13.29 -6.10 -14.67
CA LYS A 173 -13.78 -4.87 -15.28
C LYS A 173 -15.19 -4.57 -14.84
N ARG A 174 -15.52 -3.28 -14.77
CA ARG A 174 -16.90 -2.85 -14.64
C ARG A 174 -17.68 -3.31 -15.88
N ALA A 175 -18.82 -3.97 -15.70
CA ALA A 175 -19.78 -4.14 -16.78
C ALA A 175 -20.30 -2.76 -17.19
N ALA A 176 -20.23 -2.45 -18.49
CA ALA A 176 -20.71 -1.19 -19.05
C ALA A 176 -22.18 -0.92 -18.71
#